data_AF-A0A3B8HK17-F1
#
_entry.id   AF-A0A3B8HK17-F1
#
_cell.length_a   1.000
_cell.length_b   1.000
_cell.length_c   1.000
_cell.angle_alpha   90.00
_cell.angle_beta   90.00
_cell.angle_gamma   90.00
#
_symmetry.space_group_name_H-M   'P 1'
#
loop_
_entity.id
_entity.type
_entity.pdbx_description
1 polymer ?
#
loop_
_entity_poly.entity_id
_entity_poly.type
_entity_poly.pdbx_seq_one_letter_code
_entity_poly.pdbx_strand_id
1 'polypeptide(L)'
;MPKTQIDLPYRVEYLSILDEDGHLDPELDPNLSTELLLRLYRAMVLARRFDERMLSLQRQGRIGTFGPIKGQEASQLGAVAVLQSDDWMVPSFREAAAEIWRGKSLESFLRYFAGYDEGGAVEPGRNDLPIAIPVGS
;
A
#
# COMPACT_ATOMS: atom_id res chain seq x y z
N MET A 1 28.53 -23.83 -1.06
CA MET A 1 28.97 -22.51 -0.55
C MET A 1 29.09 -22.62 0.96
N PRO A 2 30.24 -22.27 1.56
CA PRO A 2 30.38 -22.32 3.02
C PRO A 2 29.42 -21.32 3.66
N LYS A 3 28.70 -21.77 4.69
CA LYS A 3 27.81 -20.92 5.49
C LYS A 3 28.59 -20.47 6.71
N THR A 4 28.76 -19.16 6.88
CA THR A 4 29.32 -18.54 8.08
C THR A 4 28.17 -18.02 8.93
N GLN A 5 28.13 -18.40 10.19
CA GLN A 5 27.14 -17.91 11.13
C GLN A 5 27.59 -16.52 11.61
N ILE A 6 26.76 -15.50 11.38
CA ILE A 6 27.02 -14.12 11.81
C ILE A 6 26.06 -13.84 12.96
N ASP A 7 26.61 -13.58 14.14
CA ASP A 7 25.82 -13.14 15.29
C ASP A 7 25.70 -11.61 15.22
N LEU A 8 24.46 -11.11 15.05
CA LEU A 8 24.22 -9.69 14.92
C LEU A 8 24.09 -9.06 16.32
N PRO A 9 24.76 -7.93 16.60
CA PRO A 9 24.85 -7.38 17.96
C PRO A 9 23.56 -6.67 18.43
N TYR A 10 22.49 -6.67 17.64
CA TYR A 10 21.26 -5.96 17.93
C TYR A 10 20.05 -6.89 17.98
N ARG A 11 19.15 -6.59 18.91
CA ARG A 11 17.82 -7.19 19.00
C ARG A 11 16.81 -6.26 18.35
N VAL A 12 15.85 -6.82 17.64
CA VAL A 12 14.72 -6.09 17.08
C VAL A 12 13.49 -6.44 17.90
N GLU A 13 12.84 -5.42 18.45
CA GLU A 13 11.57 -5.58 19.17
C GLU A 13 10.41 -5.51 18.16
N TYR A 14 9.40 -6.36 18.35
CA TYR A 14 8.18 -6.34 17.56
C TYR A 14 7.12 -5.55 18.31
N LEU A 15 6.60 -4.49 17.68
CA LEU A 15 5.53 -3.66 18.22
C LEU A 15 4.19 -4.08 17.60
N SER A 16 3.20 -4.35 18.45
CA SER A 16 1.81 -4.53 18.05
C SER A 16 0.89 -3.73 18.96
N ILE A 17 -0.01 -2.95 18.36
CA ILE A 17 -1.03 -2.16 19.08
C ILE A 17 -2.35 -2.94 19.18
N LEU A 18 -2.63 -3.78 18.18
CA LEU A 18 -3.83 -4.60 18.07
C LEU A 18 -3.40 -6.05 17.86
N ASP A 19 -3.93 -6.98 18.66
CA ASP A 19 -3.66 -8.41 18.46
C ASP A 19 -4.47 -9.01 17.30
N GLU A 20 -4.27 -10.30 17.03
CA GLU A 20 -4.93 -11.03 15.94
C GLU A 20 -6.44 -11.24 16.13
N ASP A 21 -6.92 -11.13 17.37
CA ASP A 21 -8.33 -11.21 17.74
C ASP A 21 -9.00 -9.82 17.76
N GLY A 22 -8.21 -8.75 17.59
CA GLY A 22 -8.69 -7.37 17.60
C GLY A 22 -8.75 -6.73 18.98
N HIS A 23 -8.01 -7.25 19.97
CA HIS A 23 -7.85 -6.59 21.25
C HIS A 23 -6.78 -5.50 21.16
N LEU A 24 -7.14 -4.30 21.59
CA LEU A 24 -6.28 -3.13 21.65
C LEU A 24 -5.46 -3.14 22.94
N ASP A 25 -4.17 -2.88 22.85
CA ASP A 25 -3.36 -2.47 23.99
C ASP A 25 -3.71 -1.02 24.37
N PRO A 26 -4.35 -0.78 25.54
CA PRO A 26 -4.77 0.56 25.94
C PRO A 26 -3.60 1.52 26.18
N GLU A 27 -2.40 1.01 26.49
CA GLU A 27 -1.22 1.85 26.73
C GLU A 27 -0.64 2.40 25.41
N LEU A 28 -0.95 1.75 24.28
CA LEU A 28 -0.46 2.10 22.95
C LEU A 28 -1.55 2.70 22.05
N ASP A 29 -2.73 3.02 22.58
CA ASP A 29 -3.85 3.55 21.79
C ASP A 29 -3.50 4.91 21.16
N PRO A 30 -3.46 5.02 19.81
CA PRO A 30 -3.22 6.28 19.11
C PRO A 30 -4.37 7.29 19.22
N ASN A 31 -5.50 6.94 19.84
CA ASN A 31 -6.68 7.78 20.02
C ASN A 31 -7.25 8.31 18.70
N LEU A 32 -7.28 7.46 17.67
CA LEU A 32 -7.82 7.83 16.36
C LEU A 32 -9.34 8.00 16.41
N SER A 33 -9.85 8.97 15.65
CA SER A 33 -11.30 9.16 15.56
C SER A 33 -11.98 7.96 14.91
N THR A 34 -13.20 7.64 15.34
CA THR A 34 -14.01 6.58 14.74
C THR A 34 -14.20 6.80 13.23
N GLU A 35 -14.31 8.06 12.80
CA GLU A 35 -14.41 8.40 11.38
C GLU A 35 -13.16 7.97 10.60
N LEU A 36 -11.96 8.26 11.11
CA LEU A 36 -10.71 7.86 10.49
C LEU A 36 -10.57 6.34 10.47
N LEU A 37 -10.88 5.66 11.57
CA LEU A 37 -10.87 4.19 11.65
C LEU A 37 -11.77 3.56 10.58
N LEU A 38 -13.00 4.05 10.44
CA LEU A 38 -13.93 3.57 9.40
C LEU A 38 -13.43 3.87 7.99
N ARG A 39 -12.79 5.03 7.77
CA ARG A 39 -12.20 5.39 6.47
C ARG A 39 -11.05 4.47 6.11
N LEU A 40 -10.15 4.18 7.05
CA LEU A 40 -9.05 3.22 6.90
C LEU A 40 -9.57 1.82 6.58
N TYR A 41 -10.58 1.35 7.33
CA TYR A 41 -11.18 0.05 7.09
C TYR A 41 -11.79 -0.06 5.68
N ARG A 42 -12.55 0.95 5.25
CA ARG A 42 -13.11 1.01 3.88
C ARG A 42 -12.01 1.01 2.82
N ALA A 43 -10.91 1.73 3.04
CA ALA A 43 -9.77 1.75 2.13
C ALA A 43 -9.10 0.37 2.04
N MET A 44 -8.88 -0.33 3.17
CA MET A 44 -8.35 -1.70 3.19
C MET A 44 -9.25 -2.67 2.40
N VAL A 45 -10.56 -2.61 2.63
CA VAL A 45 -11.52 -3.47 1.92
C VAL A 45 -11.54 -3.16 0.44
N LEU A 46 -11.55 -1.88 0.05
CA LEU A 46 -11.52 -1.46 -1.35
C LEU A 46 -10.26 -1.96 -2.04
N ALA A 47 -9.09 -1.73 -1.43
CA ALA A 47 -7.80 -2.15 -1.97
C ALA A 47 -7.74 -3.67 -2.17
N ARG A 48 -8.21 -4.45 -1.19
CA ARG A 48 -8.29 -5.92 -1.30
C ARG A 48 -9.20 -6.39 -2.42
N ARG A 49 -10.39 -5.80 -2.55
CA ARG A 49 -11.34 -6.16 -3.61
C ARG A 49 -10.83 -5.76 -4.99
N PHE A 50 -10.15 -4.63 -5.08
CA PHE A 50 -9.52 -4.19 -6.31
C PHE A 50 -8.38 -5.12 -6.71
N ASP A 51 -7.52 -5.52 -5.78
CA ASP A 51 -6.44 -6.50 -5.99
C ASP A 51 -6.97 -7.83 -6.52
N GLU A 52 -8.02 -8.38 -5.91
CA GLU A 52 -8.69 -9.60 -6.36
C GLU A 52 -9.23 -9.47 -7.80
N ARG A 53 -9.78 -8.29 -8.13
CA ARG A 53 -10.27 -8.00 -9.48
C ARG A 53 -9.13 -7.88 -10.49
N MET A 54 -8.06 -7.18 -10.15
CA MET A 54 -6.85 -7.05 -10.97
C MET A 54 -6.26 -8.42 -11.26
N LEU A 55 -6.18 -9.30 -10.26
CA LEU A 55 -5.73 -10.68 -10.43
C LEU A 55 -6.59 -11.46 -11.42
N SER A 56 -7.91 -11.33 -11.31
CA SER A 56 -8.85 -11.96 -12.22
C SER A 56 -8.67 -11.46 -13.66
N LEU A 57 -8.50 -10.15 -13.86
CA LEU A 57 -8.28 -9.54 -15.17
C LEU A 57 -6.94 -9.94 -15.79
N GLN A 58 -5.88 -9.99 -14.98
CA GLN A 58 -4.55 -10.41 -15.42
C GLN A 58 -4.57 -11.86 -15.90
N ARG A 59 -5.24 -12.77 -15.15
CA ARG A 59 -5.40 -14.18 -15.55
C ARG A 59 -6.23 -14.36 -16.82
N GLN A 60 -7.08 -13.40 -17.15
CA GLN A 60 -7.85 -13.38 -18.41
C GLN A 60 -7.06 -12.73 -19.57
N GLY A 61 -5.84 -12.25 -19.34
CA GLY A 61 -5.05 -11.53 -20.34
C GLY A 61 -5.62 -10.15 -20.70
N ARG A 62 -6.48 -9.57 -19.85
CA ARG A 62 -7.12 -8.27 -20.09
C ARG A 62 -6.29 -7.07 -19.64
N ILE A 63 -5.32 -7.32 -18.77
CA ILE A 63 -4.29 -6.38 -18.33
C ILE A 63 -2.94 -7.13 -18.30
N GLY A 64 -1.84 -6.39 -18.24
CA GLY A 64 -0.49 -6.91 -18.09
C GLY A 64 -0.15 -7.36 -16.66
N THR A 65 1.15 -7.46 -16.39
CA THR A 65 1.66 -7.86 -15.07
C THR A 65 1.39 -6.78 -14.03
N PHE A 66 0.80 -7.17 -12.90
CA PHE A 66 0.62 -6.30 -11.74
C PHE A 66 1.16 -6.99 -10.47
N GLY A 67 1.53 -6.22 -9.46
CA GLY A 67 2.03 -6.74 -8.17
C GLY A 67 0.90 -6.87 -7.14
N PRO A 68 0.49 -8.09 -6.73
CA PRO A 68 -0.58 -8.24 -5.76
C PRO A 68 -0.21 -7.71 -4.37
N ILE A 69 -1.19 -7.12 -3.68
CA ILE A 69 -1.01 -6.44 -2.39
C ILE A 69 -1.76 -7.12 -1.24
N LYS A 70 -2.46 -8.22 -1.49
CA LYS A 70 -3.25 -8.93 -0.47
C LYS A 70 -2.40 -9.23 0.77
N GLY A 71 -2.86 -8.75 1.93
CA GLY A 71 -2.18 -8.91 3.21
C GLY A 71 -1.25 -7.74 3.59
N GLN A 72 -1.05 -6.76 2.71
CA GLN A 72 -0.20 -5.58 2.96
C GLN A 72 -1.01 -4.29 3.10
N GLU A 73 -2.35 -4.36 3.06
CA GLU A 73 -3.22 -3.17 3.01
C GLU A 73 -3.01 -2.25 4.23
N ALA A 74 -2.90 -2.82 5.42
CA ALA A 74 -2.64 -2.06 6.65
C ALA A 74 -1.24 -1.44 6.67
N SER A 75 -0.22 -2.15 6.17
CA SER A 75 1.16 -1.65 6.10
C SER A 75 1.26 -0.41 5.21
N GLN A 76 0.53 -0.40 4.09
CA GLN A 76 0.51 0.73 3.16
C GLN A 76 -0.25 1.91 3.76
N LEU A 77 -1.48 1.65 4.21
CA LEU A 77 -2.35 2.70 4.72
C LEU A 77 -1.87 3.30 6.04
N GLY A 78 -1.27 2.50 6.93
CA GLY A 78 -0.70 3.01 8.18
C GLY A 78 0.36 4.07 7.95
N ALA A 79 1.18 3.90 6.92
CA ALA A 79 2.20 4.87 6.54
C ALA A 79 1.60 6.12 5.86
N VAL A 80 0.66 5.94 4.91
CA VAL A 80 0.18 7.08 4.11
C VAL A 80 -0.99 7.85 4.71
N ALA A 81 -1.69 7.28 5.69
CA ALA A 81 -2.85 7.93 6.31
C ALA A 81 -2.48 9.14 7.16
N VAL A 82 -1.23 9.20 7.63
CA VAL A 82 -0.70 10.29 8.46
C VAL A 82 0.03 11.35 7.64
N LEU A 83 0.25 11.13 6.35
CA LEU A 83 0.91 12.10 5.48
C LEU A 83 0.04 13.33 5.28
N GLN A 84 0.69 14.49 5.32
CA GLN A 84 0.10 15.77 4.97
C GLN A 84 -0.01 15.93 3.45
N SER A 85 -0.76 16.93 3.00
CA SER A 85 -0.95 17.17 1.56
C SER A 85 0.35 17.59 0.85
N ASP A 86 1.26 18.22 1.59
CA ASP A 86 2.57 18.67 1.13
C ASP A 86 3.68 17.62 1.29
N ASP A 87 3.40 16.50 1.96
CA ASP A 87 4.33 15.36 2.01
C ASP A 87 4.41 14.65 0.66
N TRP A 88 5.64 14.29 0.29
CA TRP A 88 5.95 13.54 -0.92
C TRP A 88 5.78 12.03 -0.69
N MET A 89 5.06 11.37 -1.60
CA MET A 89 5.01 9.91 -1.69
C MET A 89 5.76 9.43 -2.93
N VAL A 90 6.63 8.43 -2.75
CA VAL A 90 7.34 7.75 -3.84
C VAL A 90 6.92 6.28 -3.86
N PRO A 91 5.92 5.90 -4.67
CA PRO A 91 5.36 4.55 -4.67
C PRO A 91 6.25 3.52 -5.36
N SER A 92 6.30 2.32 -4.78
CA SER A 92 6.70 1.10 -5.50
C SER A 92 5.54 0.57 -6.37
N PHE A 93 5.81 -0.38 -7.27
CA PHE A 93 4.81 -1.10 -8.06
C PHE A 93 3.80 -1.93 -7.26
N ARG A 94 3.93 -1.98 -5.92
CA ARG A 94 3.06 -2.70 -5.01
C ARG A 94 2.30 -1.78 -4.05
N GLU A 95 2.27 -0.47 -4.24
CA GLU A 95 1.63 0.48 -3.28
C GLU A 95 0.17 0.83 -3.61
N ALA A 96 -0.62 -0.11 -4.15
CA ALA A 96 -1.96 0.20 -4.66
C ALA A 96 -2.92 0.78 -3.60
N ALA A 97 -2.92 0.29 -2.35
CA ALA A 97 -3.79 0.85 -1.31
C ALA A 97 -3.41 2.28 -0.97
N ALA A 98 -2.11 2.57 -0.95
CA ALA A 98 -1.60 3.90 -0.65
C ALA A 98 -1.87 4.91 -1.77
N GLU A 99 -1.68 4.53 -3.05
CA GLU A 99 -1.99 5.40 -4.17
C GLU A 99 -3.50 5.69 -4.28
N ILE A 100 -4.36 4.69 -4.02
CA ILE A 100 -5.82 4.88 -3.94
C ILE A 100 -6.15 5.86 -2.82
N TRP A 101 -5.53 5.71 -1.65
CA TRP A 101 -5.73 6.63 -0.52
C TRP A 101 -5.34 8.08 -0.86
N ARG A 102 -4.26 8.24 -1.62
CA ARG A 102 -3.77 9.53 -2.13
C ARG A 102 -4.60 10.07 -3.31
N GLY A 103 -5.66 9.39 -3.71
CA GLY A 103 -6.64 9.88 -4.69
C GLY A 103 -6.42 9.40 -6.11
N LYS A 104 -5.51 8.44 -6.36
CA LYS A 104 -5.41 7.81 -7.68
C LYS A 104 -6.68 7.01 -7.97
N SER A 105 -7.27 7.23 -9.14
CA SER A 105 -8.50 6.53 -9.53
C SER A 105 -8.21 5.06 -9.89
N LEU A 106 -9.18 4.18 -9.63
CA LEU A 106 -9.09 2.77 -10.04
C LEU A 106 -8.97 2.62 -11.56
N GLU A 107 -9.55 3.55 -12.32
CA GLU A 107 -9.44 3.60 -13.77
C GLU A 107 -8.00 3.86 -14.23
N SER A 108 -7.33 4.84 -13.61
CA SER A 108 -5.92 5.14 -13.89
C SER A 108 -5.04 3.92 -13.61
N PHE A 109 -5.30 3.19 -12.52
CA PHE A 109 -4.66 1.91 -12.25
C PHE A 109 -4.87 0.86 -13.35
N LEU A 110 -6.11 0.65 -13.78
CA LEU A 110 -6.45 -0.30 -14.83
C LEU A 110 -5.78 0.06 -16.16
N ARG A 111 -5.77 1.35 -16.52
CA ARG A 111 -5.10 1.86 -17.72
C ARG A 111 -3.60 1.63 -17.66
N TYR A 112 -2.96 1.97 -16.54
CA TYR A 112 -1.51 1.80 -16.35
C TYR A 112 -1.10 0.34 -16.55
N PHE A 113 -1.76 -0.58 -15.84
CA PHE A 113 -1.46 -2.01 -15.96
C PHE A 113 -1.96 -2.64 -17.27
N ALA A 114 -2.84 -1.98 -18.02
CA ALA A 114 -3.16 -2.35 -19.40
C ALA A 114 -2.13 -1.82 -20.42
N GLY A 115 -1.12 -1.06 -20.01
CA GLY A 115 -0.05 -0.55 -20.87
C GLY A 115 -0.31 0.85 -21.44
N TYR A 116 -1.23 1.62 -20.86
CA TYR A 116 -1.48 3.01 -21.24
C TYR A 116 -0.77 3.95 -20.26
N ASP A 117 0.16 4.74 -20.79
CA ASP A 117 1.03 5.64 -20.00
C ASP A 117 0.24 6.71 -19.26
N GLU A 118 -0.90 7.15 -19.81
CA GLU A 118 -1.80 8.14 -19.18
C GLU A 118 -2.37 7.63 -17.86
N GLY A 119 -2.42 6.31 -17.66
CA GLY A 119 -2.78 5.71 -16.36
C GLY A 119 -1.73 5.95 -15.28
N GLY A 120 -0.48 6.21 -15.65
CA GLY A 120 0.63 6.52 -14.73
C GLY A 120 0.78 8.01 -14.40
N ALA A 121 0.05 8.88 -15.10
CA ALA A 121 0.15 10.33 -14.91
C ALA A 121 -0.27 10.75 -13.49
N VAL A 122 0.53 11.64 -12.89
CA VAL A 122 0.22 12.28 -11.61
C VAL A 122 -0.45 13.63 -11.88
N GLU A 123 -1.55 13.91 -11.20
CA GLU A 123 -2.28 15.17 -11.37
C GLU A 123 -1.42 16.37 -10.92
N PRO A 124 -1.49 17.52 -11.62
CA PRO A 124 -0.78 18.72 -11.20
C PRO A 124 -1.12 19.13 -9.76
N GLY A 125 -0.10 19.45 -8.97
CA GLY A 125 -0.26 19.87 -7.57
C GLY A 125 -0.30 18.72 -6.55
N ARG A 126 -0.21 17.45 -6.98
CA ARG A 126 0.02 16.32 -6.08
C ARG A 126 1.52 16.08 -5.86
N ASN A 127 1.91 15.96 -4.60
CA ASN A 127 3.27 15.54 -4.22
C ASN A 127 3.37 14.02 -4.22
N ASP A 128 3.20 13.42 -5.40
CA ASP A 128 3.37 11.98 -5.62
C ASP A 128 4.24 11.77 -6.86
N LEU A 129 5.07 10.71 -6.86
CA LEU A 129 5.74 10.27 -8.08
C LEU A 129 4.95 9.15 -8.78
N PRO A 130 5.14 8.94 -10.09
CA PRO A 130 4.59 7.78 -10.78
C PRO A 130 5.08 6.46 -10.17
N ILE A 131 4.36 5.37 -10.47
CA ILE A 131 4.70 4.02 -10.04
C ILE A 131 6.15 3.66 -10.46
N ALA A 132 6.99 3.33 -9.49
CA ALA A 132 8.34 2.85 -9.76
C ALA A 132 8.37 1.31 -9.87
N ILE A 133 8.74 0.81 -11.06
CA ILE A 133 9.04 -0.62 -11.29
C ILE A 133 10.42 -1.03 -10.74
N PRO A 134 11.50 -0.25 -10.92
CA PRO A 134 12.82 -0.62 -10.41
C PRO A 134 12.83 -0.69 -8.88
N VAL A 135 13.40 -1.76 -8.33
CA VAL A 135 13.69 -1.90 -6.90
C VAL A 135 15.07 -1.30 -6.65
N GLY A 136 15.21 -0.46 -5.62
CA GLY A 136 16.45 0.23 -5.28
C GLY A 136 17.66 -0.71 -5.13
N SER A 137 18.85 -0.17 -5.34
CA SER A 137 20.14 -0.84 -5.22
C SER A 137 20.88 -0.48 -3.94
#